data_AF-A0A822DBG8-F1
#
_entry.id   AF-A0A822DBG8-F1
#
_cell.length_a   1.000
_cell.length_b   1.000
_cell.length_c   1.000
_cell.angle_alpha   90.00
_cell.angle_beta   90.00
_cell.angle_gamma   90.00
#
_symmetry.space_group_name_H-M   'P 1'
#
loop_
_entity.id
_entity.type
_entity.pdbx_description
1 polymer ?
#
loop_
_entity_poly.entity_id
_entity_poly.type
_entity_poly.pdbx_seq_one_letter_code
_entity_poly.pdbx_strand_id
1 'polypeptide(L)'
;SNRRDRKNKAKIQALYERQKSKTDAPLIPSTLAQPITTTTPSTIEKKLISSYQRRLFDLSTDDDDEKSLSSDDEDLSVDSNDYSDVNLIVNIQNILFLVNSMKCPICDVHGQYDFKVTKRLGLSYYISFTCTCGNIIHFITGNRILPASNSQMTDLNMTSILAGSLIGVQRRGLQKFFGAMGILPPVQIESYKRYEDLLFTYIQEVAEKSTEVAANEARTYYKGDDVTVSIDGTWLTQGYSSLHGVGTIVSVADPPKVLDYEILSRHCSECA
;
A
#
# COMPACT_ATOMS: atom_id res chain seq x y z
N SER A 1 32.20 -17.56 36.37
CA SER A 1 31.62 -17.23 35.04
C SER A 1 32.66 -16.96 33.94
N ASN A 2 33.93 -16.64 34.24
CA ASN A 2 34.91 -16.13 33.24
C ASN A 2 35.52 -17.11 32.20
N ARG A 3 35.17 -18.41 32.20
CA ARG A 3 35.79 -19.41 31.29
C ARG A 3 34.92 -19.76 30.07
N ARG A 4 33.59 -19.56 30.17
CA ARG A 4 32.64 -19.76 29.05
C ARG A 4 32.66 -18.57 28.09
N ASP A 5 32.79 -17.34 28.60
CA ASP A 5 32.87 -16.14 27.75
C ASP A 5 34.14 -16.08 26.90
N ARG A 6 35.28 -16.56 27.42
CA ARG A 6 36.52 -16.67 26.63
C ARG A 6 36.41 -17.68 25.49
N LYS A 7 35.70 -18.80 25.71
CA LYS A 7 35.45 -19.79 24.65
C LYS A 7 34.49 -19.27 23.58
N ASN A 8 33.47 -18.51 23.96
CA ASN A 8 32.54 -17.91 23.00
C ASN A 8 33.18 -16.78 22.18
N LYS A 9 34.00 -15.91 22.80
CA LYS A 9 34.77 -14.90 22.06
C LYS A 9 35.75 -15.50 21.05
N ALA A 10 36.46 -16.57 21.42
CA ALA A 10 37.36 -17.26 20.50
C ALA A 10 36.62 -17.92 19.31
N LYS A 11 35.40 -18.42 19.54
CA LYS A 11 34.56 -19.03 18.50
C LYS A 11 34.04 -17.99 17.49
N ILE A 12 33.68 -16.79 17.95
CA ILE A 12 33.20 -15.70 17.11
C ILE A 12 34.36 -15.13 16.26
N GLN A 13 35.54 -14.98 16.84
CA GLN A 13 36.74 -14.52 16.13
C GLN A 13 37.14 -15.48 14.99
N ALA A 14 37.10 -16.79 15.25
CA ALA A 14 37.41 -17.81 14.24
C ALA A 14 36.37 -17.86 13.09
N LEU A 15 35.10 -17.52 13.36
CA LEU A 15 34.08 -17.41 12.32
C LEU A 15 34.28 -16.17 11.44
N TYR A 16 34.72 -15.06 12.03
CA TYR A 16 35.02 -13.82 11.32
C TYR A 16 36.22 -13.97 10.37
N GLU A 17 37.30 -14.60 10.83
CA GLU A 17 38.50 -14.84 10.01
C GLU A 17 38.22 -15.80 8.83
N ARG A 18 37.32 -16.76 9.01
CA ARG A 18 36.91 -17.71 7.95
C ARG A 18 35.99 -17.08 6.89
N GLN A 19 35.30 -15.98 7.21
CA GLN A 19 34.54 -15.20 6.24
C GLN A 19 35.43 -14.22 5.47
N LYS A 20 36.45 -13.66 6.13
CA LYS A 20 37.44 -12.79 5.50
C LYS A 20 38.28 -13.52 4.44
N SER A 21 38.63 -14.79 4.67
CA SER A 21 39.39 -15.57 3.67
C SER A 21 38.57 -16.00 2.44
N LYS A 22 37.25 -15.75 2.39
CA LYS A 22 36.39 -16.05 1.23
C LYS A 22 36.14 -14.85 0.32
N THR A 23 36.55 -13.65 0.73
CA THR A 23 36.34 -12.40 -0.03
C THR A 23 37.56 -11.95 -0.84
N ASP A 24 38.71 -12.62 -0.70
CA ASP A 24 39.96 -12.28 -1.39
C ASP A 24 40.29 -13.26 -2.53
N ALA A 25 39.37 -13.43 -3.51
CA ALA A 25 39.68 -14.10 -4.78
C ALA A 25 40.02 -13.04 -5.86
N PRO A 26 41.12 -13.19 -6.63
CA PRO A 26 41.61 -12.15 -7.53
C PRO A 26 40.76 -12.03 -8.82
N LEU A 27 40.45 -10.79 -9.19
CA LEU A 27 39.82 -10.40 -10.45
C LEU A 27 40.83 -10.49 -11.61
N ILE A 28 40.45 -11.17 -12.69
CA ILE A 28 41.18 -11.23 -13.96
C ILE A 28 40.89 -9.93 -14.75
N PRO A 29 41.90 -9.23 -15.30
CA PRO A 29 41.69 -7.99 -16.06
C PRO A 29 41.43 -8.26 -17.55
N SER A 30 40.37 -7.68 -18.11
CA SER A 30 40.17 -7.58 -19.56
C SER A 30 40.23 -6.11 -19.99
N THR A 31 41.41 -5.72 -20.44
CA THR A 31 41.73 -4.52 -21.22
C THR A 31 41.05 -4.55 -22.59
N LEU A 32 40.39 -3.45 -22.98
CA LEU A 32 40.69 -2.60 -24.15
C LEU A 32 39.49 -1.68 -24.46
N ALA A 33 39.65 -0.40 -24.12
CA ALA A 33 38.84 0.68 -24.67
C ALA A 33 39.50 1.20 -25.96
N GLN A 34 38.68 1.65 -26.92
CA GLN A 34 38.77 2.84 -27.81
C GLN A 34 37.96 2.59 -29.12
N PRO A 35 37.53 3.61 -29.91
CA PRO A 35 36.69 4.76 -29.58
C PRO A 35 35.54 5.07 -30.60
N ILE A 36 34.52 5.82 -30.16
CA ILE A 36 33.57 6.73 -30.89
C ILE A 36 32.72 6.17 -32.06
N THR A 37 31.38 6.21 -31.92
CA THR A 37 30.52 6.93 -32.90
C THR A 37 29.23 7.42 -32.24
N THR A 38 29.05 8.73 -32.28
CA THR A 38 27.81 9.46 -31.98
C THR A 38 26.74 9.12 -33.01
N THR A 39 25.67 8.45 -32.60
CA THR A 39 24.42 8.37 -33.36
C THR A 39 23.28 8.82 -32.46
N THR A 40 22.70 9.97 -32.83
CA THR A 40 21.49 10.58 -32.27
C THR A 40 20.30 9.61 -32.31
N PRO A 41 19.56 9.38 -31.20
CA PRO A 41 18.31 8.65 -31.26
C PRO A 41 17.20 9.53 -31.84
N SER A 42 16.81 9.21 -33.07
CA SER A 42 15.64 9.71 -33.78
C SER A 42 14.34 9.33 -33.07
N THR A 43 13.53 10.33 -32.72
CA THR A 43 12.04 10.47 -32.80
C THR A 43 11.10 9.31 -32.40
N ILE A 44 11.54 8.14 -31.95
CA ILE A 44 10.67 6.97 -31.72
C ILE A 44 10.42 6.68 -30.23
N GLU A 45 11.22 7.21 -29.30
CA GLU A 45 11.03 6.96 -27.85
C GLU A 45 9.93 7.80 -27.18
N LYS A 46 9.28 8.74 -27.89
CA LYS A 46 8.33 9.69 -27.26
C LYS A 46 6.93 9.13 -26.99
N LYS A 47 6.67 7.84 -27.22
CA LYS A 47 5.31 7.26 -27.14
C LYS A 47 5.01 6.36 -25.94
N LEU A 48 5.99 6.03 -25.10
CA LEU A 48 5.78 5.06 -24.01
C LEU A 48 5.67 5.64 -22.60
N ILE A 49 5.89 6.94 -22.43
CA ILE A 49 5.80 7.56 -21.11
C ILE A 49 4.44 8.24 -21.02
N SER A 50 3.54 7.64 -20.22
CA SER A 50 2.26 8.25 -19.83
C SER A 50 2.51 9.67 -19.34
N SER A 51 1.59 10.60 -19.61
CA SER A 51 1.67 12.00 -19.15
C SER A 51 1.95 12.11 -17.65
N TYR A 52 1.48 11.13 -16.87
CA TYR A 52 1.75 11.00 -15.44
C TYR A 52 3.19 10.58 -15.11
N GLN A 53 3.74 9.61 -15.85
CA GLN A 53 5.13 9.19 -15.67
C GLN A 53 6.11 10.31 -16.03
N ARG A 54 5.79 11.15 -17.04
CA ARG A 54 6.58 12.35 -17.35
C ARG A 54 6.65 13.32 -16.16
N ARG A 55 5.51 13.58 -15.50
CA ARG A 55 5.45 14.49 -14.34
C ARG A 55 6.04 13.90 -13.05
N LEU A 56 6.03 12.58 -12.90
CA LEU A 56 6.75 11.90 -11.80
C LEU A 56 8.28 12.04 -11.92
N PHE A 57 8.81 12.03 -13.14
CA PHE A 57 10.24 12.28 -13.38
C PHE A 57 10.63 13.73 -13.05
N ASP A 58 9.78 14.71 -13.38
CA ASP A 58 10.04 16.13 -13.07
C ASP A 58 10.09 16.39 -11.54
N LEU A 59 9.35 15.62 -10.74
CA LEU A 59 9.38 15.67 -9.27
C LEU A 59 10.60 14.97 -8.64
N SER A 60 11.37 14.21 -9.40
CA SER A 60 12.57 13.50 -8.92
C SER A 60 13.88 14.26 -9.11
N THR A 61 13.80 15.48 -9.66
CA THR A 61 14.97 16.32 -9.97
C THR A 61 15.31 17.39 -8.92
N ASP A 62 14.54 17.50 -7.83
CA ASP A 62 14.80 18.45 -6.75
C ASP A 62 15.01 17.73 -5.41
N ASP A 63 16.21 17.18 -5.20
CA ASP A 63 16.73 16.80 -3.88
C ASP A 63 18.01 17.61 -3.64
N ASP A 64 17.90 18.69 -2.86
CA ASP A 64 18.91 19.21 -1.91
C ASP A 64 18.44 20.60 -1.43
N ASP A 65 17.63 20.66 -0.37
CA ASP A 65 17.77 21.64 0.72
C ASP A 65 16.62 21.54 1.75
N GLU A 66 17.00 21.26 2.99
CA GLU A 66 16.19 21.36 4.20
C GLU A 66 15.74 22.82 4.42
N LYS A 67 14.54 23.18 3.95
CA LYS A 67 13.85 24.40 4.40
C LYS A 67 12.36 24.17 4.62
N SER A 68 11.92 24.56 5.82
CA SER A 68 10.54 24.67 6.27
C SER A 68 9.61 25.19 5.18
N LEU A 69 8.71 24.33 4.70
CA LEU A 69 7.71 24.68 3.69
C LEU A 69 6.32 24.68 4.30
N SER A 70 5.73 25.86 4.24
CA SER A 70 4.32 26.17 4.47
C SER A 70 3.42 25.32 3.58
N SER A 71 2.21 25.13 4.10
CA SER A 71 1.08 24.41 3.52
C SER A 71 0.65 24.95 2.16
N ASP A 72 1.28 24.49 1.09
CA ASP A 72 0.75 24.60 -0.27
C ASP A 72 0.91 23.24 -0.95
N ASP A 73 0.05 22.29 -0.58
CA ASP A 73 -0.20 21.07 -1.36
C ASP A 73 -0.87 21.53 -2.67
N GLU A 74 -0.09 21.78 -3.72
CA GLU A 74 -0.64 22.00 -5.06
C GLU A 74 -1.40 20.75 -5.50
N ASP A 75 -2.72 20.86 -5.44
CA ASP A 75 -3.67 19.89 -5.98
C ASP A 75 -3.29 19.55 -7.44
N LEU A 76 -2.93 18.28 -7.65
CA LEU A 76 -2.73 17.72 -8.99
C LEU A 76 -4.07 17.69 -9.74
N SER A 77 -4.47 18.82 -10.33
CA SER A 77 -5.60 18.90 -11.25
C SER A 77 -5.21 18.21 -12.57
N VAL A 78 -5.45 16.90 -12.64
CA VAL A 78 -5.47 16.15 -13.90
C VAL A 78 -6.71 16.60 -14.68
N ASP A 79 -6.51 17.06 -15.91
CA ASP A 79 -7.56 17.50 -16.82
C ASP A 79 -8.66 16.42 -16.92
N SER A 80 -9.88 16.77 -16.52
CA SER A 80 -10.72 15.88 -15.71
C SER A 80 -11.52 14.82 -16.46
N ASN A 81 -11.34 14.64 -17.77
CA ASN A 81 -12.27 13.85 -18.59
C ASN A 81 -11.64 12.90 -19.62
N ASP A 82 -10.32 12.82 -19.72
CA ASP A 82 -9.67 11.85 -20.62
C ASP A 82 -8.84 10.83 -19.83
N TYR A 83 -9.47 9.69 -19.51
CA TYR A 83 -8.85 8.56 -18.83
C TYR A 83 -8.39 7.46 -19.82
N SER A 84 -8.25 7.79 -21.10
CA SER A 84 -7.85 6.83 -22.14
C SER A 84 -6.45 6.24 -21.92
N ASP A 85 -5.54 7.02 -21.29
CA ASP A 85 -4.13 6.63 -21.04
C ASP A 85 -3.85 6.18 -19.59
N VAL A 86 -4.87 5.73 -18.84
CA VAL A 86 -4.69 5.27 -17.46
C VAL A 86 -4.26 3.81 -17.42
N ASN A 87 -3.19 3.50 -16.69
CA ASN A 87 -2.83 2.12 -16.39
C ASN A 87 -3.86 1.52 -15.42
N LEU A 88 -4.53 0.46 -15.87
CA LEU A 88 -5.45 -0.34 -15.05
C LEU A 88 -4.77 -1.65 -14.67
N ILE A 89 -5.07 -2.18 -13.48
CA ILE A 89 -4.67 -3.55 -13.08
C ILE A 89 -5.60 -4.57 -13.75
N VAL A 90 -5.76 -4.44 -15.06
CA VAL A 90 -6.67 -5.22 -15.88
C VAL A 90 -6.12 -5.19 -17.31
N ASN A 91 -5.99 -6.35 -17.93
CA ASN A 91 -5.70 -6.39 -19.36
C ASN A 91 -6.97 -6.05 -20.15
N ILE A 92 -7.04 -4.81 -20.63
CA ILE A 92 -8.20 -4.26 -21.36
C ILE A 92 -8.47 -5.07 -22.64
N GLN A 93 -7.43 -5.57 -23.33
CA GLN A 93 -7.60 -6.35 -24.55
C GLN A 93 -8.34 -7.66 -24.29
N ASN A 94 -8.05 -8.33 -23.17
CA ASN A 94 -8.76 -9.56 -22.80
C ASN A 94 -10.24 -9.29 -22.49
N ILE A 95 -10.54 -8.18 -21.82
CA ILE A 95 -11.93 -7.79 -21.55
C ILE A 95 -12.65 -7.42 -22.85
N LEU A 96 -12.01 -6.63 -23.72
CA LEU A 96 -12.55 -6.30 -25.03
C LEU A 96 -12.84 -7.56 -25.84
N PHE A 97 -11.93 -8.52 -25.86
CA PHE A 97 -12.14 -9.81 -26.54
C PHE A 97 -13.35 -10.57 -25.98
N LEU A 98 -13.49 -10.62 -24.65
CA LEU A 98 -14.64 -11.24 -23.99
C LEU A 98 -15.95 -10.52 -24.34
N VAL A 99 -15.98 -9.19 -24.22
CA VAL A 99 -17.18 -8.38 -24.50
C VAL A 99 -17.55 -8.47 -25.98
N ASN A 100 -16.57 -8.47 -26.88
CA ASN A 100 -16.78 -8.61 -28.32
C ASN A 100 -17.22 -10.03 -28.73
N SER A 101 -17.01 -11.03 -27.88
CA SER A 101 -17.57 -12.37 -28.07
C SER A 101 -19.08 -12.43 -27.75
N MET A 102 -19.60 -11.45 -27.02
CA MET A 102 -21.02 -11.35 -26.65
C MET A 102 -21.82 -10.57 -27.70
N LYS A 103 -23.13 -10.84 -27.79
CA LYS A 103 -24.04 -10.08 -28.64
C LYS A 103 -24.48 -8.77 -28.00
N CYS A 104 -24.72 -7.75 -28.83
CA CYS A 104 -25.39 -6.56 -28.36
C CYS A 104 -26.87 -6.84 -28.03
N PRO A 105 -27.36 -6.48 -26.83
CA PRO A 105 -28.74 -6.71 -26.44
C PRO A 105 -29.76 -5.90 -27.27
N ILE A 106 -29.31 -4.88 -28.00
CA ILE A 106 -30.18 -4.02 -28.83
C ILE A 106 -30.14 -4.43 -30.30
N CYS A 107 -28.94 -4.59 -30.89
CA CYS A 107 -28.80 -4.85 -32.33
C CYS A 107 -28.43 -6.30 -32.69
N ASP A 108 -28.18 -7.16 -31.70
CA ASP A 108 -27.80 -8.58 -31.85
C ASP A 108 -26.50 -8.84 -32.65
N VAL A 109 -25.68 -7.80 -32.88
CA VAL A 109 -24.40 -7.90 -33.60
C VAL A 109 -23.26 -8.19 -32.62
N HIS A 110 -22.31 -9.03 -33.04
CA HIS A 110 -21.09 -9.36 -32.31
C HIS A 110 -19.94 -8.38 -32.64
N GLY A 111 -19.02 -8.20 -31.69
CA GLY A 111 -17.70 -7.63 -31.99
C GLY A 111 -17.64 -6.13 -32.29
N GLN A 112 -18.56 -5.34 -31.74
CA GLN A 112 -18.71 -3.91 -32.07
C GLN A 112 -18.58 -2.96 -30.87
N TYR A 113 -17.97 -3.41 -29.77
CA TYR A 113 -17.85 -2.58 -28.56
C TYR A 113 -16.52 -1.82 -28.52
N ASP A 114 -16.62 -0.53 -28.26
CA ASP A 114 -15.51 0.34 -27.88
C ASP A 114 -15.43 0.50 -26.36
N PHE A 115 -14.21 0.53 -25.82
CA PHE A 115 -13.96 0.63 -24.38
C PHE A 115 -13.60 2.06 -24.00
N LYS A 116 -14.24 2.58 -22.95
CA LYS A 116 -13.88 3.87 -22.38
C LYS A 116 -13.97 3.85 -20.86
N VAL A 117 -12.98 4.45 -20.21
CA VAL A 117 -13.06 4.80 -18.78
C VAL A 117 -13.77 6.15 -18.68
N THR A 118 -14.93 6.18 -18.02
CA THR A 118 -15.78 7.38 -17.96
C THR A 118 -15.53 8.20 -16.71
N LYS A 119 -15.22 7.54 -15.58
CA LYS A 119 -14.96 8.19 -14.30
C LYS A 119 -14.02 7.36 -13.46
N ARG A 120 -13.20 8.02 -12.66
CA ARG A 120 -12.33 7.42 -11.67
C ARG A 120 -12.77 7.79 -10.26
N LEU A 121 -12.88 6.80 -9.38
CA LEU A 121 -13.03 6.94 -7.93
C LEU A 121 -11.86 6.21 -7.28
N GLY A 122 -10.70 6.84 -7.33
CA GLY A 122 -9.51 6.21 -6.78
C GLY A 122 -9.00 5.02 -7.60
N LEU A 123 -8.84 3.85 -6.99
CA LEU A 123 -8.57 2.59 -7.70
C LEU A 123 -9.83 1.97 -8.34
N SER A 124 -11.03 2.48 -8.02
CA SER A 124 -12.26 2.05 -8.68
C SER A 124 -12.53 2.88 -9.93
N TYR A 125 -12.93 2.22 -11.01
CA TYR A 125 -13.17 2.82 -12.31
C TYR A 125 -14.59 2.56 -12.76
N TYR A 126 -15.22 3.59 -13.31
CA TYR A 126 -16.41 3.47 -14.14
C TYR A 126 -15.96 3.26 -15.57
N ILE A 127 -16.40 2.15 -16.14
CA ILE A 127 -16.06 1.70 -17.48
C ILE A 127 -17.37 1.67 -18.28
N SER A 128 -17.30 2.07 -19.54
CA SER A 128 -18.38 1.91 -20.50
C SER A 128 -17.91 1.15 -21.73
N PHE A 129 -18.75 0.23 -22.17
CA PHE A 129 -18.64 -0.41 -23.48
C PHE A 129 -19.70 0.17 -24.40
N THR A 130 -19.29 0.81 -25.48
CA THR A 130 -20.20 1.45 -26.44
C THR A 130 -20.26 0.63 -27.71
N CYS A 131 -21.42 0.07 -28.03
CA CYS A 131 -21.65 -0.59 -29.30
C CYS A 131 -21.77 0.45 -30.42
N THR A 132 -21.39 0.10 -31.65
CA THR A 132 -21.57 0.98 -32.82
C THR A 132 -23.02 1.35 -33.12
N CYS A 133 -24.01 0.59 -32.61
CA CYS A 133 -25.43 0.96 -32.70
C CYS A 133 -25.85 2.05 -31.70
N GLY A 134 -24.95 2.49 -30.83
CA GLY A 134 -25.19 3.48 -29.78
C GLY A 134 -25.59 2.90 -28.42
N ASN A 135 -25.74 1.57 -28.28
CA ASN A 135 -25.99 0.96 -26.99
C ASN A 135 -24.77 1.09 -26.07
N ILE A 136 -24.98 1.49 -24.81
CA ILE A 136 -23.90 1.67 -23.83
C ILE A 136 -24.15 0.76 -22.62
N ILE A 137 -23.14 -0.03 -22.26
CA ILE A 137 -23.13 -0.87 -21.08
C ILE A 137 -22.13 -0.29 -20.08
N HIS A 138 -22.59 0.00 -18.86
CA HIS A 138 -21.75 0.53 -17.79
C HIS A 138 -21.35 -0.56 -16.79
N PHE A 139 -20.11 -0.49 -16.33
CA PHE A 139 -19.56 -1.35 -15.29
C PHE A 139 -18.75 -0.52 -14.28
N ILE A 140 -18.71 -0.96 -13.03
CA ILE A 140 -17.84 -0.38 -11.99
C ILE A 140 -16.95 -1.48 -11.42
N THR A 141 -15.65 -1.21 -11.30
CA THR A 141 -14.67 -2.23 -10.85
C THR A 141 -14.66 -2.49 -9.34
N GLY A 142 -15.35 -1.66 -8.54
CA GLY A 142 -15.47 -1.84 -7.09
C GLY A 142 -16.90 -1.64 -6.63
N ASN A 143 -17.32 -2.39 -5.60
CA ASN A 143 -18.64 -2.25 -5.00
C ASN A 143 -18.68 -1.03 -4.09
N ARG A 144 -19.83 -0.35 -4.05
CA ARG A 144 -20.05 0.70 -3.06
C ARG A 144 -20.25 0.07 -1.68
N ILE A 145 -19.51 0.58 -0.70
CA ILE A 145 -19.57 0.06 0.68
C ILE A 145 -20.83 0.55 1.39
N LEU A 146 -21.21 1.80 1.14
CA LEU A 146 -22.37 2.42 1.77
C LEU A 146 -23.54 2.48 0.79
N PRO A 147 -24.75 2.05 1.19
CA PRO A 147 -25.94 2.06 0.34
C PRO A 147 -26.47 3.48 0.06
N ALA A 148 -25.94 4.50 0.73
CA ALA A 148 -26.29 5.89 0.46
C ALA A 148 -25.92 6.25 -0.99
N SER A 149 -26.91 6.79 -1.72
CA SER A 149 -26.83 7.14 -3.15
C SER A 149 -25.61 8.00 -3.55
N ASN A 150 -25.04 8.74 -2.60
CA ASN A 150 -23.92 9.66 -2.80
C ASN A 150 -22.57 9.19 -2.23
N SER A 151 -22.48 8.00 -1.62
CA SER A 151 -21.17 7.53 -1.17
C SER A 151 -20.28 7.21 -2.36
N GLN A 152 -19.16 7.91 -2.46
CA GLN A 152 -18.08 7.61 -3.40
C GLN A 152 -17.12 6.56 -2.83
N MET A 153 -17.44 5.97 -1.67
CA MET A 153 -16.59 4.98 -1.03
C MET A 153 -16.78 3.59 -1.63
N THR A 154 -15.68 2.95 -2.01
CA THR A 154 -15.66 1.64 -2.65
C THR A 154 -14.81 0.65 -1.87
N ASP A 155 -15.21 -0.62 -1.91
CA ASP A 155 -14.57 -1.74 -1.22
C ASP A 155 -13.10 -1.90 -1.62
N LEU A 156 -12.80 -1.70 -2.90
CA LEU A 156 -11.48 -1.83 -3.47
C LEU A 156 -10.51 -0.75 -2.94
N ASN A 157 -11.00 0.49 -2.78
CA ASN A 157 -10.23 1.55 -2.13
C ASN A 157 -10.04 1.26 -0.64
N MET A 158 -11.10 0.88 0.08
CA MET A 158 -11.02 0.52 1.50
C MET A 158 -10.02 -0.62 1.75
N THR A 159 -10.05 -1.66 0.92
CA THR A 159 -9.15 -2.80 1.00
C THR A 159 -7.71 -2.37 0.74
N SER A 160 -7.47 -1.50 -0.23
CA SER A 160 -6.11 -0.98 -0.49
C SER A 160 -5.55 -0.18 0.69
N ILE A 161 -6.39 0.62 1.35
CA ILE A 161 -6.02 1.43 2.51
C ILE A 161 -5.77 0.51 3.71
N LEU A 162 -6.66 -0.43 3.98
CA LEU A 162 -6.47 -1.46 5.02
C LEU A 162 -5.16 -2.23 4.79
N ALA A 163 -4.90 -2.68 3.57
CA ALA A 163 -3.66 -3.36 3.22
C ALA A 163 -2.44 -2.47 3.51
N GLY A 164 -2.49 -1.19 3.12
CA GLY A 164 -1.44 -0.21 3.42
C GLY A 164 -1.17 -0.01 4.91
N SER A 165 -2.23 -0.04 5.73
CA SER A 165 -2.12 0.03 7.19
C SER A 165 -1.50 -1.24 7.79
N LEU A 166 -1.93 -2.43 7.32
CA LEU A 166 -1.41 -3.71 7.82
C LEU A 166 0.08 -3.91 7.53
N ILE A 167 0.58 -3.40 6.39
CA ILE A 167 2.01 -3.48 6.03
C ILE A 167 2.84 -2.28 6.51
N GLY A 168 2.22 -1.31 7.19
CA GLY A 168 2.90 -0.15 7.77
C GLY A 168 3.39 0.90 6.77
N VAL A 169 2.95 0.86 5.50
CA VAL A 169 3.39 1.82 4.47
C VAL A 169 2.47 3.04 4.34
N GLN A 170 1.20 2.88 4.74
CA GLN A 170 0.17 3.92 4.74
C GLN A 170 0.01 4.61 3.36
N ARG A 171 -0.61 5.80 3.32
CA ARG A 171 -0.89 6.54 2.08
C ARG A 171 0.35 6.79 1.22
N ARG A 172 1.43 7.31 1.82
CA ARG A 172 2.64 7.71 1.07
C ARG A 172 3.28 6.50 0.41
N GLY A 173 3.37 5.38 1.11
CA GLY A 173 3.91 4.16 0.52
C GLY A 173 3.03 3.57 -0.57
N LEU A 174 1.70 3.59 -0.39
CA LEU A 174 0.77 3.20 -1.46
C LEU A 174 0.93 4.11 -2.68
N GLN A 175 1.02 5.44 -2.50
CA GLN A 175 1.22 6.38 -3.59
C GLN A 175 2.51 6.08 -4.38
N LYS A 176 3.61 5.79 -3.69
CA LYS A 176 4.88 5.38 -4.32
C LYS A 176 4.72 4.05 -5.07
N PHE A 177 4.09 3.06 -4.45
CA PHE A 177 3.85 1.75 -5.04
C PHE A 177 3.02 1.82 -6.33
N PHE A 178 1.85 2.47 -6.28
CA PHE A 178 1.00 2.66 -7.45
C PHE A 178 1.68 3.55 -8.49
N GLY A 179 2.38 4.61 -8.06
CA GLY A 179 3.16 5.47 -8.95
C GLY A 179 4.23 4.71 -9.72
N ALA A 180 4.95 3.79 -9.08
CA ALA A 180 5.94 2.92 -9.72
C ALA A 180 5.31 1.98 -10.76
N MET A 181 4.06 1.55 -10.56
CA MET A 181 3.28 0.80 -11.55
C MET A 181 2.66 1.70 -12.63
N GLY A 182 2.88 3.01 -12.59
CA GLY A 182 2.24 3.98 -13.48
C GLY A 182 0.74 4.14 -13.24
N ILE A 183 0.25 3.74 -12.07
CA ILE A 183 -1.16 3.80 -11.66
C ILE A 183 -1.35 5.01 -10.75
N LEU A 184 -2.47 5.71 -10.91
CA LEU A 184 -2.80 6.85 -10.06
C LEU A 184 -3.09 6.41 -8.60
N PRO A 185 -2.77 7.26 -7.60
CA PRO A 185 -2.84 6.90 -6.19
C PRO A 185 -4.26 6.54 -5.73
N PRO A 186 -4.43 5.65 -4.72
CA PRO A 186 -5.72 5.05 -4.45
C PRO A 186 -6.84 6.01 -4.16
N VAL A 187 -6.60 7.10 -3.42
CA VAL A 187 -7.59 8.13 -3.13
C VAL A 187 -6.87 9.45 -2.84
N GLN A 188 -7.60 10.57 -2.94
CA GLN A 188 -7.14 11.88 -2.47
C GLN A 188 -6.96 11.87 -0.94
N ILE A 189 -6.24 12.86 -0.42
CA ILE A 189 -5.86 12.92 1.00
C ILE A 189 -7.09 13.01 1.92
N GLU A 190 -8.10 13.83 1.61
CA GLU A 190 -9.31 13.93 2.44
C GLU A 190 -10.12 12.65 2.39
N SER A 191 -10.20 12.04 1.20
CA SER A 191 -10.87 10.76 1.04
C SER A 191 -10.16 9.67 1.83
N TYR A 192 -8.82 9.64 1.80
CA TYR A 192 -8.01 8.69 2.57
C TYR A 192 -8.34 8.78 4.07
N LYS A 193 -8.35 9.99 4.64
CA LYS A 193 -8.69 10.20 6.06
C LYS A 193 -10.07 9.65 6.41
N ARG A 194 -11.08 9.90 5.55
CA ARG A 194 -12.44 9.34 5.76
C ARG A 194 -12.47 7.82 5.77
N TYR A 195 -11.70 7.16 4.91
CA TYR A 195 -11.57 5.69 4.95
C TYR A 195 -10.84 5.24 6.21
N GLU A 196 -9.79 5.94 6.61
CA GLU A 196 -8.99 5.63 7.79
C GLU A 196 -9.81 5.76 9.07
N ASP A 197 -10.58 6.83 9.25
CA ASP A 197 -11.49 7.02 10.39
C ASP A 197 -12.54 5.90 10.48
N LEU A 198 -13.11 5.54 9.32
CA LEU A 198 -14.10 4.46 9.23
C LEU A 198 -13.46 3.11 9.58
N LEU A 199 -12.29 2.81 9.01
CA LEU A 199 -11.54 1.59 9.30
C LEU A 199 -11.13 1.51 10.76
N PHE A 200 -10.65 2.60 11.33
CA PHE A 200 -10.23 2.68 12.73
C PHE A 200 -11.39 2.29 13.66
N THR A 201 -12.58 2.86 13.43
CA THR A 201 -13.79 2.53 14.20
C THR A 201 -14.11 1.03 14.16
N TYR A 202 -14.10 0.42 12.97
CA TYR A 202 -14.38 -1.01 12.83
C TYR A 202 -13.27 -1.90 13.42
N ILE A 203 -12.01 -1.54 13.24
CA ILE A 203 -10.87 -2.28 13.78
C ILE A 203 -10.92 -2.25 15.32
N GLN A 204 -11.23 -1.10 15.91
CA GLN A 204 -11.37 -0.95 17.35
C GLN A 204 -12.52 -1.84 17.89
N GLU A 205 -13.70 -1.79 17.25
CA GLU A 205 -14.83 -2.63 17.66
C GLU A 205 -14.50 -4.14 17.57
N VAL A 206 -13.81 -4.56 16.50
CA VAL A 206 -13.36 -5.95 16.35
C VAL A 206 -12.32 -6.32 17.40
N ALA A 207 -11.39 -5.43 17.71
CA ALA A 207 -10.38 -5.65 18.73
C ALA A 207 -11.01 -5.82 20.12
N GLU A 208 -11.95 -4.93 20.50
CA GLU A 208 -12.68 -5.01 21.77
C GLU A 208 -13.48 -6.30 21.91
N LYS A 209 -14.21 -6.71 20.87
CA LYS A 209 -14.91 -8.01 20.87
C LYS A 209 -13.95 -9.19 20.95
N SER A 210 -12.82 -9.11 20.26
CA SER A 210 -11.81 -10.16 20.28
C SER A 210 -11.17 -10.32 21.66
N THR A 211 -10.86 -9.22 22.35
CA THR A 211 -10.31 -9.26 23.71
C THR A 211 -11.34 -9.72 24.73
N GLU A 212 -12.61 -9.31 24.60
CA GLU A 212 -13.70 -9.81 25.45
C GLU A 212 -13.85 -11.33 25.35
N VAL A 213 -13.85 -11.87 24.12
CA VAL A 213 -13.91 -13.33 23.91
C VAL A 213 -12.68 -14.01 24.53
N ALA A 214 -11.48 -13.47 24.29
CA ALA A 214 -10.26 -14.02 24.86
C ALA A 214 -10.25 -14.01 26.40
N ALA A 215 -10.76 -12.95 27.03
CA ALA A 215 -10.90 -12.83 28.48
C ALA A 215 -11.88 -13.87 29.05
N ASN A 216 -13.02 -14.09 28.39
CA ASN A 216 -14.00 -15.09 28.78
C ASN A 216 -13.46 -16.52 28.64
N GLU A 217 -12.73 -16.81 27.57
CA GLU A 217 -12.05 -18.10 27.38
C GLU A 217 -10.99 -18.33 28.45
N ALA A 218 -10.18 -17.31 28.78
CA ALA A 218 -9.20 -17.39 29.85
C ALA A 218 -9.87 -17.66 31.20
N ARG A 219 -10.93 -16.92 31.55
CA ARG A 219 -11.70 -17.14 32.78
C ARG A 219 -12.25 -18.57 32.88
N THR A 220 -12.73 -19.11 31.76
CA THR A 220 -13.24 -20.48 31.69
C THR A 220 -12.12 -21.51 31.85
N TYR A 221 -10.97 -21.28 31.21
CA TYR A 221 -9.79 -22.15 31.32
C TYR A 221 -9.26 -22.23 32.76
N TYR A 222 -9.16 -21.10 33.43
CA TYR A 222 -8.74 -21.01 34.84
C TYR A 222 -9.89 -21.26 35.83
N LYS A 223 -11.09 -21.65 35.35
CA LYS A 223 -12.28 -21.95 36.18
C LYS A 223 -12.69 -20.83 37.15
N GLY A 224 -12.38 -19.58 36.81
CA GLY A 224 -12.63 -18.41 37.65
C GLY A 224 -11.59 -18.13 38.73
N ASP A 225 -10.48 -18.88 38.77
CA ASP A 225 -9.31 -18.55 39.58
C ASP A 225 -8.48 -17.41 38.95
N ASP A 226 -7.45 -16.96 39.66
CA ASP A 226 -6.53 -15.92 39.18
C ASP A 226 -5.87 -16.29 37.85
N VAL A 227 -5.98 -15.40 36.87
CA VAL A 227 -5.37 -15.57 35.55
C VAL A 227 -3.92 -15.08 35.59
N THR A 228 -2.98 -15.97 35.28
CA THR A 228 -1.58 -15.56 35.08
C THR A 228 -1.43 -14.86 33.74
N VAL A 229 -0.91 -13.63 33.77
CA VAL A 229 -0.72 -12.78 32.59
C VAL A 229 0.74 -12.37 32.40
N SER A 230 1.11 -12.16 31.14
CA SER A 230 2.30 -11.45 30.73
C SER A 230 1.88 -10.09 30.19
N ILE A 231 2.67 -9.04 30.45
CA ILE A 231 2.44 -7.71 29.90
C ILE A 231 3.55 -7.45 28.89
N ASP A 232 3.17 -7.11 27.66
CA ASP A 232 4.10 -6.73 26.60
C ASP A 232 3.75 -5.33 26.07
N GLY A 233 4.71 -4.67 25.45
CA GLY A 233 4.50 -3.35 24.90
C GLY A 233 5.43 -3.06 23.75
N THR A 234 4.91 -2.35 22.75
CA THR A 234 5.70 -1.93 21.59
C THR A 234 5.49 -0.45 21.29
N TRP A 235 6.50 0.15 20.70
CA TRP A 235 6.51 1.55 20.28
C TRP A 235 6.35 1.63 18.77
N LEU A 236 5.68 2.69 18.28
CA LEU A 236 5.51 2.90 16.84
C LEU A 236 6.86 3.04 16.11
N THR A 237 7.83 3.66 16.78
CA THR A 237 9.19 3.88 16.26
C THR A 237 10.22 3.34 17.25
N GLN A 238 11.30 2.76 16.74
CA GLN A 238 12.41 2.34 17.59
C GLN A 238 13.10 3.56 18.23
N GLY A 239 13.45 3.43 19.52
CA GLY A 239 14.19 4.45 20.26
C GLY A 239 13.34 5.25 21.25
N TYR A 240 14.00 6.10 22.04
CA TYR A 240 13.39 6.87 23.13
C TYR A 240 12.53 8.06 22.68
N SER A 241 12.45 8.31 21.37
CA SER A 241 11.69 9.43 20.79
C SER A 241 10.28 9.05 20.36
N SER A 242 9.84 7.80 20.59
CA SER A 242 8.49 7.41 20.18
C SER A 242 7.45 8.16 21.01
N LEU A 243 6.49 8.77 20.32
CA LEU A 243 5.38 9.48 20.94
C LEU A 243 4.15 8.59 21.10
N HIS A 244 4.14 7.40 20.48
CA HIS A 244 2.98 6.52 20.40
C HIS A 244 3.43 5.08 20.68
N GLY A 245 2.70 4.38 21.53
CA GLY A 245 2.95 2.99 21.88
C GLY A 245 1.66 2.24 22.19
N VAL A 246 1.76 0.93 22.28
CA VAL A 246 0.67 0.06 22.71
C VAL A 246 1.19 -0.88 23.79
N GLY A 247 0.44 -1.01 24.88
CA GLY A 247 0.62 -2.03 25.90
C GLY A 247 -0.44 -3.10 25.74
N THR A 248 -0.09 -4.37 25.94
CA THR A 248 -1.02 -5.50 25.87
C THR A 248 -0.88 -6.39 27.09
N ILE A 249 -2.02 -6.89 27.57
CA ILE A 249 -2.08 -7.93 28.59
C ILE A 249 -2.37 -9.24 27.88
N VAL A 250 -1.51 -10.23 28.05
CA VAL A 250 -1.55 -11.51 27.34
C VAL A 250 -1.67 -12.65 28.34
N SER A 251 -2.58 -13.59 28.12
CA SER A 251 -2.66 -14.79 28.96
C SER A 251 -1.45 -15.71 28.74
N VAL A 252 -1.00 -16.37 29.81
CA VAL A 252 0.06 -17.40 29.73
C VAL A 252 -0.50 -18.79 29.37
N ALA A 253 -1.78 -18.85 28.98
CA ALA A 253 -2.40 -20.09 28.50
C ALA A 253 -1.82 -20.52 27.14
N ASP A 254 -2.04 -21.78 26.75
CA ASP A 254 -1.65 -22.29 25.43
C ASP A 254 -2.91 -22.53 24.57
N PRO A 255 -3.16 -21.75 23.50
CA PRO A 255 -2.33 -20.64 22.99
C PRO A 255 -2.50 -19.33 23.79
N PRO A 256 -1.47 -18.45 23.80
CA PRO A 256 -1.57 -17.15 24.46
C PRO A 256 -2.52 -16.24 23.68
N LYS A 257 -3.36 -15.49 24.40
CA LYS A 257 -4.33 -14.56 23.81
C LYS A 257 -4.25 -13.20 24.48
N VAL A 258 -4.46 -12.13 23.70
CA VAL A 258 -4.55 -10.76 24.22
C VAL A 258 -5.88 -10.61 24.96
N LEU A 259 -5.81 -10.31 26.24
CA LEU A 259 -6.96 -10.11 27.12
C LEU A 259 -7.39 -8.64 27.18
N ASP A 260 -6.42 -7.74 27.02
CA ASP A 260 -6.65 -6.29 27.04
C ASP A 260 -5.50 -5.56 26.33
N TYR A 261 -5.75 -4.34 25.88
CA TYR A 261 -4.74 -3.47 25.28
C TYR A 261 -5.02 -1.99 25.58
N GLU A 262 -3.95 -1.21 25.68
CA GLU A 262 -4.03 0.24 25.88
C GLU A 262 -3.13 0.95 24.87
N ILE A 263 -3.68 1.95 24.19
CA ILE A 263 -2.93 2.80 23.25
C ILE A 263 -2.45 4.04 24.00
N LEU A 264 -1.14 4.21 24.09
CA LEU A 264 -0.51 5.33 24.79
C LEU A 264 0.01 6.34 23.78
N SER A 265 -0.37 7.61 23.94
CA SER A 265 0.21 8.72 23.19
C SER A 265 0.71 9.82 24.12
N ARG A 266 1.88 10.39 23.80
CA ARG A 266 2.41 11.60 24.42
C ARG A 266 1.90 12.87 23.73
N HIS A 267 1.03 12.73 22.73
CA HIS A 267 0.35 13.85 22.10
C HIS A 267 -0.89 14.23 22.93
N CYS A 268 -0.92 15.46 23.43
CA CYS A 268 -2.07 16.00 24.14
C CYS A 268 -2.78 16.96 23.20
N SER A 269 -4.03 16.66 22.83
CA SER A 269 -4.85 17.51 21.96
C SER A 269 -5.14 18.90 22.53
N GLU A 270 -5.05 19.07 23.85
CA GLU A 270 -5.20 20.38 24.51
C GLU A 270 -3.90 21.20 24.52
N CYS A 271 -2.74 20.56 24.36
CA CYS A 271 -1.42 21.21 24.39
C CYS A 271 -0.75 21.29 23.00
N ALA A 272 -1.42 20.79 21.96
CA ALA A 272 -0.92 20.70 20.59
C ALA A 272 -1.14 21.98 19.78
#